data_AF-A0A3D0KMM5-F1
#
_entry.id   AF-A0A3D0KMM5-F1
#
_cell.length_a   1.000
_cell.length_b   1.000
_cell.length_c   1.000
_cell.angle_alpha   90.00
_cell.angle_beta   90.00
_cell.angle_gamma   90.00
#
_symmetry.space_group_name_H-M   'P 1'
#
loop_
_entity.id
_entity.type
_entity.pdbx_description
1 polymer ?
#
loop_
_entity_poly.entity_id
_entity_poly.type
_entity_poly.pdbx_seq_one_letter_code
_entity_poly.pdbx_strand_id
1 'polypeptide(L)'
;MDALSAPDRLKLESARSIREDYLHQNAFDPTDTYTSLPKQVLMMRAILSYYDKALDALNSGADIELLVNMPVRERIGRFKYEPENKVEAEFESIQAQLQSEIDDVLKRSDD
;
A
#
# COMPACT_ATOMS: atom_id res chain seq x y z
N MET A 1 6.95 -6.51 -17.96
CA MET A 1 6.05 -7.09 -16.94
C MET A 1 5.08 -8.11 -17.53
N ASP A 2 4.88 -8.12 -18.85
CA ASP A 2 3.83 -8.92 -19.53
C ASP A 2 3.99 -10.45 -19.49
N ALA A 3 5.11 -10.96 -18.95
CA ALA A 3 5.35 -12.40 -18.78
C ALA A 3 5.15 -12.90 -17.34
N LEU A 4 4.88 -12.01 -16.38
CA LEU A 4 4.70 -12.38 -14.97
C LEU A 4 3.25 -12.80 -14.71
N SER A 5 3.09 -13.81 -13.84
CA SER A 5 1.77 -14.15 -13.30
C SER A 5 1.19 -12.97 -12.51
N ALA A 6 -0.13 -12.83 -12.47
CA ALA A 6 -0.78 -11.77 -11.70
C ALA A 6 -0.37 -11.75 -10.20
N PRO A 7 -0.27 -12.90 -9.50
CA PRO A 7 0.23 -12.91 -8.12
C PRO A 7 1.68 -12.44 -7.99
N ASP A 8 2.55 -12.77 -8.95
CA ASP A 8 3.94 -12.32 -8.91
C ASP A 8 4.07 -10.82 -9.18
N ARG A 9 3.18 -10.26 -9.99
CA ARG A 9 3.09 -8.80 -10.14
C ARG A 9 2.74 -8.12 -8.81
N LEU A 10 1.75 -8.62 -8.07
CA LEU A 10 1.44 -8.08 -6.72
C LEU A 10 2.63 -8.19 -5.77
N LYS A 11 3.33 -9.34 -5.75
CA LYS A 11 4.55 -9.50 -4.94
C LYS A 11 5.61 -8.46 -5.29
N LEU A 12 5.84 -8.21 -6.58
CA LEU A 12 6.84 -7.22 -7.03
C LEU A 12 6.42 -5.79 -6.70
N GLU A 13 5.13 -5.46 -6.77
CA GLU A 13 4.61 -4.15 -6.38
C GLU A 13 4.73 -3.91 -4.87
N SER A 14 4.42 -4.92 -4.04
CA SER A 14 4.62 -4.84 -2.59
C SER A 14 6.10 -4.82 -2.21
N ALA A 15 6.94 -5.61 -2.88
CA ALA A 15 8.39 -5.55 -2.69
C ALA A 15 8.98 -4.20 -3.12
N ARG A 16 8.45 -3.57 -4.18
CA ARG A 16 8.80 -2.20 -4.56
C ARG A 16 8.45 -1.24 -3.43
N SER A 17 7.23 -1.32 -2.90
CA SER A 17 6.78 -0.47 -1.79
C SER A 17 7.66 -0.64 -0.54
N ILE A 18 8.01 -1.87 -0.16
CA ILE A 18 8.96 -2.10 0.95
C ILE A 18 10.30 -1.39 0.70
N ARG A 19 10.86 -1.49 -0.51
CA ARG A 19 12.14 -0.82 -0.83
C ARG A 19 12.02 0.70 -0.80
N GLU A 20 11.00 1.26 -1.45
CA GLU A 20 10.93 2.69 -1.75
C GLU A 20 10.22 3.51 -0.66
N ASP A 21 9.30 2.88 0.07
CA ASP A 21 8.42 3.55 1.01
C ASP A 21 8.78 3.24 2.47
N TYR A 22 9.50 2.13 2.73
CA TYR A 22 9.94 1.73 4.06
C TYR A 22 11.46 1.76 4.24
N LEU A 23 12.22 1.09 3.37
CA LEU A 23 13.68 1.00 3.51
C LEU A 23 14.39 2.30 3.10
N HIS A 24 13.87 3.02 2.12
CA HIS A 24 14.41 4.32 1.72
C HIS A 24 13.95 5.43 2.68
N GLN A 25 14.87 5.91 3.51
CA GLN A 25 14.70 7.07 4.37
C GLN A 25 15.55 8.25 3.88
N ASN A 26 14.93 9.42 3.74
CA ASN A 26 15.61 10.65 3.35
C ASN A 26 16.17 11.38 4.59
N ALA A 27 17.48 11.27 4.81
CA ALA A 27 18.17 11.95 5.92
C ALA A 27 18.13 13.50 5.87
N PHE A 28 17.72 14.09 4.74
CA PHE A 28 17.59 15.55 4.59
C PHE A 28 16.15 16.05 4.71
N ASP A 29 15.15 15.16 4.78
CA ASP A 29 13.76 15.54 4.99
C ASP A 29 13.45 15.65 6.49
N PRO A 30 12.81 16.74 6.96
CA PRO A 30 12.58 16.95 8.39
C PRO A 30 11.63 15.93 9.04
N THR A 31 10.79 15.25 8.25
CA THR A 31 9.84 14.25 8.76
C THR A 31 10.35 12.82 8.56
N ASP A 32 11.06 12.54 7.46
CA ASP A 32 11.58 11.21 7.10
C ASP A 32 13.03 10.98 7.59
N THR A 33 13.69 12.00 8.17
CA THR A 33 15.03 11.85 8.79
C THR A 33 15.03 10.94 10.02
N TYR A 34 13.88 10.74 10.66
CA TYR A 34 13.71 9.85 11.81
C TYR A 34 12.28 9.29 11.82
N THR A 35 12.13 8.01 12.16
CA THR A 35 10.83 7.35 12.23
C THR A 35 10.70 6.61 13.55
N SER A 36 9.71 6.96 14.36
CA SER A 36 9.44 6.26 15.62
C SER A 36 9.06 4.79 15.39
N LEU A 37 9.27 3.92 16.39
CA LEU A 37 8.87 2.51 16.31
C LEU A 37 7.35 2.33 16.05
N PRO A 38 6.43 3.08 16.71
CA PRO A 38 5.01 3.04 16.36
C PRO A 38 4.76 3.37 14.89
N LYS A 39 5.36 4.44 14.36
CA LYS A 39 5.23 4.82 12.96
C LYS A 39 5.78 3.74 12.01
N GLN A 40 6.93 3.15 12.32
CA GLN A 40 7.48 2.02 11.55
C GLN A 40 6.50 0.84 11.47
N VAL A 41 5.86 0.48 12.59
CA VAL A 41 4.86 -0.60 12.62
C VAL A 41 3.66 -0.26 11.72
N LEU A 42 3.16 0.97 11.76
CA LEU A 42 2.03 1.40 10.93
C LEU A 42 2.39 1.44 9.44
N MET A 43 3.59 1.93 9.09
CA MET A 43 4.11 1.91 7.72
C MET A 43 4.11 0.48 7.15
N MET A 44 4.74 -0.45 7.87
CA MET A 44 4.81 -1.84 7.42
C MET A 44 3.42 -2.48 7.32
N ARG A 45 2.54 -2.21 8.30
CA ARG A 45 1.15 -2.68 8.25
C ARG A 45 0.41 -2.14 7.03
N ALA A 46 0.59 -0.88 6.66
CA ALA A 46 -0.09 -0.32 5.49
C ALA A 46 0.32 -1.04 4.20
N ILE A 47 1.63 -1.28 4.01
CA ILE A 47 2.17 -2.01 2.85
C ILE A 47 1.64 -3.46 2.81
N LEU A 48 1.68 -4.16 3.93
CA LEU A 48 1.23 -5.56 4.01
C LEU A 48 -0.29 -5.69 3.86
N SER A 49 -1.07 -4.77 4.44
CA SER A 49 -2.53 -4.75 4.25
C SER A 49 -2.93 -4.59 2.78
N TYR A 50 -2.19 -3.77 2.01
CA TYR A 50 -2.39 -3.69 0.57
C TYR A 50 -2.12 -5.04 -0.09
N TYR A 51 -0.99 -5.68 0.21
CA TYR A 51 -0.64 -6.98 -0.39
C TYR A 51 -1.69 -8.05 -0.09
N ASP A 52 -2.04 -8.23 1.19
CA ASP A 52 -2.96 -9.28 1.63
C ASP A 52 -4.34 -9.09 1.00
N LYS A 53 -4.91 -7.88 1.08
CA LYS A 53 -6.23 -7.59 0.52
C LYS A 53 -6.24 -7.66 -1.01
N ALA A 54 -5.21 -7.17 -1.69
CA ALA A 54 -5.12 -7.26 -3.14
C ALA A 54 -4.97 -8.71 -3.61
N LEU A 55 -4.22 -9.54 -2.88
CA LEU A 55 -4.09 -10.97 -3.18
C LEU A 55 -5.42 -11.71 -2.98
N ASP A 56 -6.13 -11.42 -1.89
CA ASP A 56 -7.47 -11.97 -1.64
C ASP A 56 -8.47 -11.57 -2.73
N ALA A 57 -8.45 -10.30 -3.14
CA ALA A 57 -9.29 -9.81 -4.24
C ALA A 57 -8.92 -10.48 -5.58
N LEU A 58 -7.63 -10.63 -5.88
CA LEU A 58 -7.15 -11.32 -7.08
C LEU A 58 -7.61 -12.79 -7.10
N ASN A 59 -7.52 -13.47 -5.96
CA ASN A 59 -8.02 -14.85 -5.81
C ASN A 59 -9.54 -14.94 -5.98
N SER A 60 -10.26 -13.84 -5.75
CA SER A 60 -11.69 -13.71 -5.96
C SER A 60 -12.06 -13.26 -7.37
N GLY A 61 -11.10 -13.14 -8.29
CA GLY A 61 -11.33 -12.83 -9.71
C GLY A 61 -11.14 -11.37 -10.09
N ALA A 62 -10.65 -10.50 -9.19
CA ALA A 62 -10.38 -9.10 -9.50
C ALA A 62 -9.34 -8.93 -10.62
N ASP A 63 -9.51 -7.90 -11.45
CA ASP A 63 -8.52 -7.51 -12.46
C ASP A 63 -7.21 -7.01 -11.81
N ILE A 64 -6.10 -7.66 -12.16
CA ILE A 64 -4.76 -7.29 -11.71
C ILE A 64 -4.38 -5.84 -12.05
N GLU A 65 -4.79 -5.32 -13.22
CA GLU A 65 -4.49 -3.95 -13.62
C GLU A 65 -5.19 -2.95 -12.70
N LEU A 66 -6.40 -3.24 -12.26
CA LEU A 66 -7.11 -2.37 -11.32
C LEU A 66 -6.43 -2.39 -9.94
N LEU A 67 -6.00 -3.57 -9.47
CA LEU A 67 -5.33 -3.73 -8.18
C LEU A 67 -3.96 -3.05 -8.11
N VAL A 68 -3.15 -3.13 -9.17
CA VAL A 68 -1.83 -2.47 -9.18
C VAL A 68 -1.93 -0.96 -9.40
N ASN A 69 -3.04 -0.46 -9.97
CA ASN A 69 -3.23 0.98 -10.21
C ASN A 69 -4.10 1.67 -9.15
N MET A 70 -4.38 1.00 -8.02
CA MET A 70 -5.16 1.56 -6.91
C MET A 70 -4.53 2.86 -6.37
N PRO A 71 -5.29 3.98 -6.31
CA PRO A 71 -4.79 5.26 -5.80
C PRO A 71 -4.24 5.21 -4.38
N VAL A 72 -4.77 4.34 -3.51
CA VAL A 72 -4.30 4.23 -2.11
C VAL A 72 -2.81 3.90 -2.01
N ARG A 73 -2.22 3.27 -3.02
CA ARG A 73 -0.78 2.95 -3.07
C ARG A 73 0.12 4.18 -2.98
N GLU A 74 -0.29 5.29 -3.60
CA GLU A 74 0.46 6.54 -3.51
C GLU A 74 0.45 7.08 -2.08
N ARG A 75 -0.70 6.98 -1.38
CA ARG A 75 -0.79 7.40 0.03
C ARG A 75 0.08 6.53 0.93
N ILE A 76 0.10 5.22 0.71
CA ILE A 76 1.01 4.29 1.39
C ILE A 76 2.46 4.75 1.19
N GLY A 77 2.85 5.08 -0.04
CA GLY A 77 4.22 5.53 -0.33
C GLY A 77 4.59 6.87 0.29
N ARG A 78 3.62 7.78 0.43
CA ARG A 78 3.80 9.09 1.07
C ARG A 78 3.73 9.05 2.60
N PHE A 79 3.26 7.94 3.19
CA PHE A 79 3.04 7.83 4.64
C PHE A 79 4.30 8.11 5.47
N LYS A 80 5.49 7.83 4.93
CA LYS A 80 6.76 8.14 5.60
C LYS A 80 6.96 9.64 5.87
N TYR A 81 6.29 10.52 5.13
CA TYR A 81 6.29 11.97 5.34
C TYR A 81 5.21 12.47 6.29
N GLU A 82 4.39 11.59 6.87
CA GLU A 82 3.34 12.01 7.82
C GLU A 82 3.96 12.38 9.18
N PRO A 83 3.59 13.53 9.79
CA PRO A 83 4.01 13.89 11.14
C PRO A 83 3.60 12.85 12.18
N GLU A 84 4.46 12.60 13.16
CA GLU A 84 4.28 11.58 14.21
C GLU A 84 2.94 11.69 14.95
N ASN A 85 2.39 12.90 15.15
CA ASN A 85 1.12 13.11 15.85
C ASN A 85 -0.12 12.86 14.97
N LYS A 86 0.05 12.49 13.71
CA LYS A 86 -1.03 12.25 12.74
C LYS A 86 -1.02 10.84 12.14
N VAL A 87 0.02 10.05 12.40
CA VAL A 87 0.21 8.73 11.78
C VAL A 87 -0.94 7.76 12.05
N GLU A 88 -1.54 7.78 13.24
CA GLU A 88 -2.67 6.91 13.56
C GLU A 88 -3.90 7.25 12.71
N ALA A 89 -4.27 8.54 12.65
CA ALA A 89 -5.39 9.02 11.87
C ALA A 89 -5.19 8.80 10.36
N GLU A 90 -3.97 9.04 9.85
CA GLU A 90 -3.66 8.78 8.45
C GLU A 90 -3.69 7.27 8.14
N PHE A 91 -3.23 6.42 9.07
CA PHE A 91 -3.28 4.97 8.89
C PHE A 91 -4.72 4.47 8.80
N GLU A 92 -5.60 4.93 9.70
CA GLU A 92 -7.03 4.60 9.65
C GLU A 92 -7.67 5.07 8.34
N SER A 93 -7.32 6.27 7.87
CA SER A 93 -7.80 6.79 6.58
C SER A 93 -7.33 5.95 5.39
N ILE A 94 -6.06 5.50 5.40
CA ILE A 94 -5.52 4.60 4.38
C ILE A 94 -6.25 3.25 4.40
N GLN A 95 -6.50 2.68 5.58
CA GLN A 95 -7.21 1.40 5.70
C GLN A 95 -8.65 1.51 5.17
N ALA A 96 -9.35 2.60 5.48
CA ALA A 96 -10.70 2.85 4.98
C ALA A 96 -10.73 3.01 3.46
N GLN A 97 -9.79 3.78 2.89
CA GLN A 97 -9.67 3.93 1.44
C GLN A 97 -9.32 2.60 0.76
N LEU A 98 -8.35 1.86 1.31
CA LEU A 98 -7.94 0.56 0.78
C LEU A 98 -9.11 -0.42 0.74
N GLN A 99 -9.93 -0.47 1.79
CA GLN A 99 -11.13 -1.31 1.79
C GLN A 99 -12.12 -0.88 0.70
N SER A 100 -12.41 0.41 0.61
CA SER A 100 -13.34 0.95 -0.39
C SER A 100 -12.86 0.66 -1.81
N GLU A 101 -11.58 0.85 -2.10
CA GLU A 101 -11.01 0.61 -3.44
C GLU A 101 -11.03 -0.87 -3.79
N ILE A 102 -10.73 -1.77 -2.85
CA ILE A 102 -10.84 -3.23 -3.07
C ILE A 102 -12.27 -3.63 -3.40
N ASP A 103 -13.26 -3.12 -2.66
CA ASP A 103 -14.67 -3.41 -2.90
C ASP A 103 -15.13 -2.91 -4.28
N ASP A 104 -14.64 -1.74 -4.70
CA ASP A 104 -14.97 -1.18 -6.01
C ASP A 104 -14.29 -1.91 -7.16
N VAL A 105 -13.06 -2.40 -6.97
CA VAL A 105 -12.37 -3.25 -7.95
C VAL A 105 -13.11 -4.57 -8.14
N LEU A 106 -13.56 -5.21 -7.06
CA LEU A 106 -14.32 -6.46 -7.13
C LEU A 106 -15.63 -6.27 -7.89
N LYS A 107 -16.43 -5.24 -7.56
CA LYS A 107 -17.68 -4.94 -8.30
C LYS A 107 -17.46 -4.76 -9.79
N ARG A 108 -16.40 -4.04 -10.17
CA ARG A 108 -16.07 -3.78 -11.58
C ARG A 108 -15.57 -5.02 -12.34
N SER A 109 -15.15 -6.06 -11.63
CA SER A 109 -14.66 -7.31 -12.23
C SER A 109 -15.77 -8.36 -12.37
N ASP A 110 -16.91 -8.17 -11.69
CA ASP A 110 -18.12 -8.98 -11.82
C ASP A 110 -19.00 -8.57 -13.03
N ASP A 111 -18.79 -7.36 -13.56
CA ASP A 111 -19.48 -6.79 -14.74
C ASP A 111 -18.77 -7.12 -16.07
#